data_AF-A0A2V6DPB7-F1
#
_entry.id   AF-A0A2V6DPB7-F1
#
_cell.length_a   1.000
_cell.length_b   1.000
_cell.length_c   1.000
_cell.angle_alpha   90.00
_cell.angle_beta   90.00
_cell.angle_gamma   90.00
#
_symmetry.space_group_name_H-M   'P 1'
#
loop_
_entity.id
_entity.type
_entity.pdbx_description
1 polymer ?
#
loop_
_entity_poly.entity_id
_entity_poly.type
_entity_poly.pdbx_seq_one_letter_code
_entity_poly.pdbx_strand_id
1 'polypeptide(L)'
;MKPLRVGLIGYDRVQALDLIGPSDAFTIAVAEDEMGKLRPCYEVIVIGLTGKPFRAESGVVFQPQTSLRNAPALDTLIIPGGRGARIGQSSELIARWIATRAKRIRRIASVCTGVYALARTGFLDGRRVTTHWRFANDLACRFPN
;
A
#
# COMPACT_ATOMS: atom_id res chain seq x y z
N MET A 1 -23.47 -3.05 8.11
CA MET A 1 -22.11 -3.65 8.25
C MET A 1 -21.09 -2.57 8.52
N LYS A 2 -20.06 -2.81 9.33
CA LYS A 2 -18.95 -1.86 9.53
C LYS A 2 -18.00 -1.92 8.32
N PRO A 3 -17.62 -0.79 7.69
CA PRO A 3 -16.70 -0.79 6.56
C PRO A 3 -15.33 -1.39 6.94
N LEU A 4 -14.74 -2.17 6.04
CA LEU A 4 -13.39 -2.71 6.21
C LEU A 4 -12.35 -1.62 5.93
N ARG A 5 -11.29 -1.54 6.73
CA ARG A 5 -10.29 -0.48 6.57
C ARG A 5 -9.20 -0.87 5.58
N VAL A 6 -9.01 -0.03 4.56
CA VAL A 6 -7.97 -0.15 3.53
C VAL A 6 -6.94 0.96 3.73
N GLY A 7 -5.70 0.58 4.04
CA GLY A 7 -4.58 1.52 4.16
C GLY A 7 -3.72 1.53 2.91
N LEU A 8 -3.38 2.71 2.39
CA LEU A 8 -2.41 2.90 1.33
C LEU A 8 -1.18 3.63 1.86
N ILE A 9 0.02 3.10 1.58
CA ILE A 9 1.26 3.71 2.10
C ILE A 9 1.76 4.83 1.19
N GLY A 10 1.87 6.04 1.74
CA GLY A 10 2.39 7.23 1.10
C GLY A 10 3.85 7.52 1.49
N TYR A 11 4.67 7.87 0.50
CA TYR A 11 6.10 8.18 0.67
C TYR A 11 6.62 9.03 -0.48
N ASP A 12 7.80 9.65 -0.31
CA ASP A 12 8.43 10.44 -1.37
C ASP A 12 8.82 9.58 -2.58
N ARG A 13 8.55 10.11 -3.77
CA ARG A 13 8.70 9.43 -5.06
C ARG A 13 7.82 8.18 -5.17
N VAL A 14 6.61 8.26 -4.64
CA VAL A 14 5.51 7.32 -4.94
C VAL A 14 4.92 7.62 -6.33
N GLN A 15 4.45 6.60 -7.04
CA GLN A 15 3.66 6.79 -8.25
C GLN A 15 2.23 7.20 -7.88
N ALA A 16 1.82 8.43 -8.21
CA ALA A 16 0.52 8.97 -7.77
C ALA A 16 -0.67 8.10 -8.19
N LEU A 17 -0.65 7.57 -9.42
CA LEU A 17 -1.72 6.71 -9.94
C LEU A 17 -1.91 5.43 -9.11
N ASP A 18 -0.82 4.84 -8.62
CA ASP A 18 -0.87 3.63 -7.80
C ASP A 18 -1.44 3.88 -6.40
N LEU A 19 -1.49 5.15 -5.98
CA LEU A 19 -2.16 5.59 -4.76
C LEU A 19 -3.64 5.89 -5.06
N ILE A 20 -3.90 6.76 -6.03
CA ILE A 20 -5.25 7.27 -6.32
C ILE A 20 -6.16 6.20 -6.92
N GLY A 21 -5.68 5.42 -7.88
CA GLY A 21 -6.48 4.40 -8.56
C GLY A 21 -7.14 3.40 -7.59
N PRO A 22 -6.36 2.71 -6.73
CA PRO A 22 -6.95 1.83 -5.72
C PRO A 22 -7.80 2.60 -4.70
N SER A 23 -7.42 3.82 -4.32
CA SER A 23 -8.21 4.63 -3.38
C SER A 23 -9.62 4.89 -3.90
N ASP A 24 -9.74 5.30 -5.16
CA ASP A 24 -11.03 5.57 -5.80
C ASP A 24 -11.83 4.28 -5.98
N ALA A 25 -11.19 3.21 -6.46
CA ALA A 25 -11.84 1.90 -6.65
C ALA A 25 -12.46 1.36 -5.36
N PHE A 26 -11.77 1.48 -4.21
CA PHE A 26 -12.32 1.07 -2.92
C PHE A 26 -13.38 2.05 -2.38
N THR A 27 -13.26 3.34 -2.68
CA THR A 27 -14.20 4.37 -2.21
C THR A 27 -15.57 4.22 -2.86
N ILE A 28 -15.63 3.89 -4.15
CA ILE A 28 -16.91 3.74 -4.87
C ILE A 28 -17.62 2.41 -4.60
N ALA A 29 -16.96 1.47 -3.94
CA ALA A 29 -17.55 0.17 -3.65
C ALA A 29 -18.57 0.29 -2.50
N VAL A 30 -19.85 0.14 -2.84
CA VAL A 30 -20.99 0.20 -1.91
C VAL A 30 -21.79 -1.10 -1.97
N ALA A 31 -22.50 -1.41 -0.88
CA ALA A 31 -23.45 -2.51 -0.79
C ALA A 31 -24.75 -2.02 -0.15
N GLU A 32 -25.87 -2.61 -0.53
CA GLU A 32 -27.16 -2.36 0.12
C GLU A 32 -27.20 -3.04 1.49
N ASP A 33 -27.66 -2.32 2.50
CA ASP A 33 -27.98 -2.90 3.81
C ASP A 33 -29.38 -3.53 3.83
N GLU A 34 -29.77 -4.16 4.93
CA GLU A 34 -31.06 -4.85 5.10
C GLU A 34 -32.28 -3.94 4.89
N MET A 35 -32.08 -2.62 4.93
CA MET A 35 -33.12 -1.60 4.71
C MET A 35 -33.07 -1.02 3.29
N GLY A 36 -32.27 -1.60 2.38
CA GLY A 36 -32.08 -1.14 1.01
C GLY A 36 -31.24 0.13 0.88
N LYS A 37 -30.53 0.55 1.94
CA LYS A 37 -29.70 1.77 1.89
C LYS A 37 -28.27 1.41 1.46
N LEU A 38 -27.74 2.15 0.49
CA LEU A 38 -26.34 2.02 0.08
C LEU A 38 -25.39 2.46 1.20
N ARG A 39 -24.45 1.58 1.53
CA ARG A 39 -23.40 1.80 2.53
C ARG A 39 -22.02 1.55 1.92
N PRO A 40 -20.99 2.34 2.29
CA PRO A 40 -19.62 2.05 1.89
C PRO A 40 -19.15 0.69 2.40
N CYS A 41 -18.55 -0.11 1.52
CA CYS A 41 -17.92 -1.37 1.91
C CYS A 41 -16.58 -1.15 2.62
N TYR A 42 -15.91 -0.02 2.34
CA TYR A 42 -14.55 0.26 2.79
C TYR A 42 -14.37 1.66 3.37
N GLU A 43 -13.47 1.77 4.33
CA GLU A 43 -12.89 3.02 4.81
C GLU A 43 -11.46 3.11 4.27
N VAL A 44 -11.18 4.08 3.39
CA VAL A 44 -9.88 4.26 2.74
C VAL A 44 -9.05 5.31 3.48
N ILE A 45 -7.81 4.96 3.84
CA ILE A 45 -6.88 5.88 4.49
C ILE A 45 -5.49 5.89 3.83
N VAL A 46 -4.93 7.07 3.61
CA VAL A 46 -3.53 7.23 3.21
C VAL A 46 -2.66 7.40 4.46
N ILE A 47 -1.68 6.53 4.58
CA ILE A 47 -0.76 6.42 5.71
C ILE A 47 0.62 6.86 5.22
N GLY A 48 1.07 8.03 5.65
CA GLY A 48 2.43 8.49 5.35
C GLY A 48 3.49 7.75 6.16
N LEU A 49 4.73 7.76 5.71
CA LEU A 49 5.87 7.33 6.55
C LEU A 49 5.91 8.13 7.86
N THR A 50 5.59 9.42 7.76
CA THR A 50 5.40 10.36 8.87
C THR A 50 4.06 11.08 8.71
N GLY A 51 3.71 12.01 9.61
CA GLY A 51 2.53 12.87 9.45
C GLY A 51 2.75 14.06 8.50
N LYS A 52 3.96 14.22 7.94
CA LYS A 52 4.30 15.32 7.04
C LYS A 52 3.86 15.01 5.59
N PRO A 53 3.61 16.03 4.76
CA PRO A 53 3.37 15.84 3.34
C PRO A 53 4.50 15.07 2.65
N PHE A 54 4.16 14.31 1.62
CA PHE A 54 5.11 13.63 0.75
C PHE A 54 4.84 13.97 -0.72
N ARG A 55 5.87 13.88 -1.56
CA ARG A 55 5.79 14.25 -2.97
C ARG A 55 5.86 13.02 -3.87
N ALA A 56 4.86 12.85 -4.73
CA ALA A 56 4.88 11.82 -5.78
C ALA A 56 5.89 12.15 -6.89
N GLU A 57 6.22 11.15 -7.72
CA GLU A 57 7.12 11.32 -8.87
C GLU A 57 6.59 12.34 -9.89
N SER A 58 5.26 12.45 -10.01
CA SER A 58 4.59 13.44 -10.85
C SER A 58 4.67 14.87 -10.31
N GLY A 59 5.24 15.08 -9.11
CA GLY A 59 5.32 16.37 -8.44
C GLY A 59 4.12 16.69 -7.53
N VAL A 60 3.02 15.94 -7.62
CA VAL A 60 1.84 16.08 -6.75
C VAL A 60 2.25 15.87 -5.29
N VAL A 61 1.76 16.76 -4.41
CA VAL A 61 2.01 16.69 -2.97
C VAL A 61 0.76 16.18 -2.28
N PHE A 62 0.93 15.18 -1.43
CA PHE A 62 -0.13 14.56 -0.65
C PHE A 62 0.06 14.86 0.83
N GLN A 63 -1.02 15.25 1.51
CA GLN A 63 -1.08 15.27 2.96
C GLN A 63 -1.63 13.92 3.45
N PRO A 64 -0.87 13.10 4.19
CA PRO A 64 -1.39 11.84 4.72
C PRO A 64 -2.42 12.09 5.84
N GLN A 65 -3.42 11.22 5.96
CA GLN A 65 -4.38 11.26 7.08
C GLN A 65 -3.76 10.77 8.40
N THR A 66 -2.79 9.86 8.34
CA THR A 66 -2.05 9.37 9.52
C THR A 66 -0.63 8.96 9.14
N SER A 67 0.15 8.49 10.11
CA SER A 67 1.52 8.01 9.92
C SER A 67 1.65 6.53 10.23
N LEU A 68 2.74 5.89 9.80
CA LEU A 68 3.06 4.51 10.20
C LEU A 68 3.02 4.32 11.73
N ARG A 69 3.49 5.30 12.50
CA ARG A 69 3.47 5.27 13.98
C ARG A 69 2.05 5.19 14.53
N ASN A 70 1.15 5.99 13.97
CA ASN A 70 -0.22 6.16 14.47
C ASN A 70 -1.26 5.40 13.63
N ALA A 71 -0.82 4.54 12.72
CA ALA A 71 -1.72 3.83 11.82
C ALA A 71 -2.66 2.91 12.62
N PRO A 72 -3.98 2.92 12.32
CA PRO A 72 -4.95 2.07 13.00
C PRO A 72 -4.80 0.60 12.60
N ALA A 73 -5.64 -0.27 13.16
CA ALA A 73 -5.83 -1.63 12.65
C ALA A 73 -6.40 -1.59 11.21
N LEU A 74 -5.87 -2.45 10.34
CA LEU A 74 -6.19 -2.52 8.92
C LEU A 74 -6.66 -3.92 8.52
N ASP A 75 -7.68 -3.98 7.68
CA ASP A 75 -8.12 -5.21 7.02
C ASP A 75 -7.35 -5.45 5.72
N THR A 76 -6.92 -4.39 5.06
CA THR A 76 -6.14 -4.47 3.82
C THR A 76 -5.06 -3.38 3.81
N LEU A 77 -3.84 -3.77 3.43
CA LEU A 77 -2.72 -2.87 3.21
C LEU A 77 -2.32 -2.92 1.73
N ILE A 78 -2.18 -1.76 1.12
CA ILE A 78 -1.72 -1.61 -0.26
C ILE A 78 -0.42 -0.80 -0.26
N ILE A 79 0.61 -1.34 -0.91
CA ILE A 79 1.89 -0.67 -1.15
C ILE A 79 1.91 -0.21 -2.61
N PRO A 80 1.76 1.10 -2.88
CA PRO A 80 1.90 1.66 -4.22
C PRO A 80 3.31 1.45 -4.79
N GLY A 81 3.50 1.69 -6.09
CA GLY A 81 4.81 1.71 -6.73
C GLY A 81 5.54 3.05 -6.67
N GLY A 82 6.58 3.18 -7.49
CA GLY A 82 7.45 4.37 -7.53
C GLY A 82 8.88 4.08 -7.05
N ARG A 83 9.79 4.99 -7.39
CA ARG A 83 11.23 4.91 -7.08
C ARG A 83 11.51 4.87 -5.58
N GLY A 84 10.65 5.49 -4.76
CA GLY A 84 10.74 5.43 -3.31
C GLY A 84 10.73 3.99 -2.76
N ALA A 85 9.86 3.12 -3.28
CA ALA A 85 9.76 1.72 -2.88
C ALA A 85 10.87 0.83 -3.44
N ARG A 86 11.53 1.22 -4.53
CA ARG A 86 12.59 0.43 -5.18
C ARG A 86 13.99 0.66 -4.64
N ILE A 87 14.37 1.93 -4.45
CA ILE A 87 15.77 2.29 -4.19
C ILE A 87 15.96 3.24 -2.99
N GLY A 88 14.89 3.58 -2.28
CA GLY A 88 14.93 4.55 -1.18
C GLY A 88 14.88 3.89 0.20
N GLN A 89 15.24 4.67 1.22
CA GLN A 89 15.02 4.33 2.63
C GLN A 89 13.56 4.02 2.95
N SER A 90 12.62 4.59 2.17
CA SER A 90 11.18 4.30 2.27
C SER A 90 10.89 2.80 2.20
N SER A 91 11.54 2.07 1.27
CA SER A 91 11.36 0.63 1.12
C SER A 91 11.66 -0.14 2.41
N GLU A 92 12.74 0.23 3.09
CA GLU A 92 13.18 -0.42 4.32
C GLU A 92 12.30 -0.07 5.52
N LEU A 93 11.87 1.19 5.63
CA LEU A 93 10.93 1.64 6.66
C LEU A 93 9.57 0.94 6.53
N ILE A 94 9.08 0.82 5.30
CA ILE A 94 7.83 0.11 4.98
C ILE A 94 7.98 -1.37 5.33
N ALA A 95 9.05 -2.03 4.88
CA ALA A 95 9.30 -3.45 5.17
C ALA A 95 9.33 -3.72 6.69
N ARG A 96 10.10 -2.92 7.45
CA ARG A 96 10.17 -3.04 8.91
C ARG A 96 8.81 -2.87 9.57
N TRP A 97 8.04 -1.86 9.14
CA TRP A 97 6.70 -1.65 9.68
C TRP A 97 5.74 -2.80 9.36
N ILE A 98 5.76 -3.32 8.13
CA ILE A 98 4.96 -4.48 7.71
C ILE A 98 5.30 -5.69 8.57
N ALA A 99 6.59 -5.98 8.81
CA ALA A 99 7.02 -7.11 9.63
C ALA A 99 6.40 -7.09 11.05
N THR A 100 6.21 -5.91 11.64
CA THR A 100 5.60 -5.76 12.98
C THR A 100 4.07 -5.95 13.01
N ARG A 101 3.39 -5.93 11.86
CA ARG A 101 1.92 -5.88 11.78
C ARG A 101 1.29 -6.95 10.91
N ALA A 102 2.05 -7.59 10.01
CA ALA A 102 1.50 -8.45 8.96
C ALA A 102 0.58 -9.55 9.48
N LYS A 103 0.91 -10.19 10.63
CA LYS A 103 0.08 -11.22 11.26
C LYS A 103 -1.34 -10.76 11.64
N ARG A 104 -1.57 -9.45 11.75
CA ARG A 104 -2.86 -8.85 12.11
C ARG A 104 -3.59 -8.21 10.92
N ILE A 105 -2.99 -8.22 9.73
CA ILE A 105 -3.58 -7.64 8.52
C ILE A 105 -4.07 -8.77 7.64
N ARG A 106 -5.37 -8.79 7.33
CA ARG A 106 -6.00 -9.87 6.57
C ARG A 106 -5.46 -9.98 5.14
N ARG A 107 -5.17 -8.86 4.49
CA ARG A 107 -4.62 -8.82 3.12
C ARG A 107 -3.51 -7.78 2.97
N ILE A 108 -2.42 -8.17 2.34
CA ILE A 108 -1.35 -7.25 1.95
C ILE A 108 -1.15 -7.40 0.45
N ALA A 109 -1.19 -6.29 -0.27
CA ALA A 109 -1.02 -6.24 -1.72
C ALA A 109 -0.07 -5.12 -2.11
N SER A 110 0.52 -5.23 -3.30
CA SER A 110 1.33 -4.16 -3.89
C SER A 110 0.88 -3.86 -5.31
N VAL A 111 1.06 -2.63 -5.75
CA VAL A 111 0.82 -2.20 -7.12
C VAL A 111 2.16 -1.85 -7.77
N CYS A 112 2.34 -2.20 -9.05
CA CYS A 112 3.52 -1.85 -9.84
C CYS A 112 4.81 -2.30 -9.10
N THR A 113 5.70 -1.36 -8.79
CA THR A 113 6.98 -1.62 -8.10
C THR A 113 6.89 -1.56 -6.57
N GLY A 114 5.69 -1.51 -5.99
CA GLY A 114 5.50 -1.53 -4.53
C GLY A 114 5.93 -2.85 -3.91
N VAL A 115 5.97 -3.91 -4.73
CA VAL A 115 6.41 -5.26 -4.33
C VAL A 115 7.82 -5.27 -3.75
N TYR A 116 8.70 -4.33 -4.14
CA TYR A 116 10.07 -4.28 -3.62
C TYR A 116 10.11 -4.06 -2.11
N ALA A 117 9.20 -3.26 -1.54
CA ALA A 117 9.11 -3.08 -0.10
C ALA A 117 8.57 -4.34 0.60
N LEU A 118 7.67 -5.08 -0.05
CA LEU A 118 7.11 -6.32 0.47
C LEU A 118 8.10 -7.49 0.38
N ALA A 119 8.86 -7.60 -0.72
CA ALA A 119 9.88 -8.63 -0.92
C ALA A 119 10.98 -8.57 0.15
N ARG A 120 11.35 -7.36 0.59
CA ARG A 120 12.30 -7.15 1.70
C ARG A 120 11.86 -7.72 3.06
N THR A 121 10.59 -8.10 3.21
CA THR A 121 10.07 -8.70 4.45
C THR A 121 10.32 -10.20 4.54
N GLY A 122 10.67 -10.87 3.42
CA GLY A 122 10.71 -12.33 3.33
C GLY A 122 9.33 -12.99 3.29
N PHE A 123 8.22 -12.23 3.35
CA PHE A 123 6.87 -12.80 3.31
C PHE A 123 6.46 -13.31 1.92
N LEU A 124 7.24 -13.00 0.90
CA LEU A 124 7.01 -13.45 -0.48
C LEU A 124 7.76 -14.75 -0.80
N ASP A 125 8.66 -15.21 0.06
CA ASP A 125 9.45 -16.42 -0.16
C ASP A 125 8.52 -17.63 -0.39
N GLY A 126 8.79 -18.38 -1.46
CA GLY A 126 7.97 -19.51 -1.91
C GLY A 126 6.61 -19.11 -2.49
N ARG A 127 6.35 -17.82 -2.74
CA ARG A 127 5.09 -17.33 -3.33
C ARG A 127 5.29 -16.84 -4.76
N ARG A 128 4.27 -17.08 -5.58
CA ARG A 128 4.19 -16.48 -6.92
C ARG A 128 3.75 -15.03 -6.81
N VAL A 129 4.55 -14.12 -7.36
CA VAL A 129 4.27 -12.68 -7.37
C VAL A 129 4.42 -12.10 -8.77
N THR A 130 3.87 -10.91 -8.98
CA THR A 130 4.05 -10.14 -10.21
C THR A 130 4.41 -8.69 -9.87
N THR A 131 4.94 -7.97 -10.85
CA THR A 131 5.38 -6.57 -10.75
C THR A 131 5.23 -5.90 -12.09
N HIS A 132 5.59 -4.63 -12.19
CA HIS A 132 5.68 -3.95 -13.48
C HIS A 132 6.67 -4.68 -14.40
N TRP A 133 6.26 -4.99 -15.63
CA TRP A 133 7.01 -5.83 -16.59
C TRP A 133 8.49 -5.48 -16.71
N ARG A 134 8.82 -4.17 -16.80
CA ARG A 134 10.21 -3.66 -16.87
C ARG A 134 11.10 -4.08 -15.70
N PHE A 135 10.51 -4.38 -14.55
CA PHE A 135 11.20 -4.68 -13.30
C PHE A 135 11.10 -6.15 -12.89
N ALA A 136 10.45 -7.00 -13.68
CA ALA A 136 10.27 -8.42 -13.34
C ALA A 136 11.60 -9.15 -13.17
N ASN A 137 12.52 -9.01 -14.13
CA ASN A 137 13.84 -9.64 -14.07
C ASN A 137 14.68 -9.10 -12.91
N ASP A 138 14.68 -7.77 -12.68
CA ASP A 138 15.41 -7.17 -11.57
C ASP A 138 14.87 -7.63 -10.20
N LEU A 139 13.55 -7.77 -10.06
CA LEU A 139 12.94 -8.30 -8.84
C LEU A 139 13.38 -9.74 -8.59
N ALA A 140 13.32 -10.61 -9.61
CA ALA A 140 13.73 -12.00 -9.51
C ALA A 140 15.21 -12.16 -9.16
N CYS A 141 16.09 -11.31 -9.70
CA CYS A 141 17.52 -11.34 -9.37
C CYS A 141 17.80 -10.91 -7.91
N ARG A 142 17.04 -9.94 -7.37
CA ARG A 142 17.27 -9.41 -6.02
C ARG A 142 16.59 -10.21 -4.92
N PHE A 143 15.48 -10.87 -5.24
CA PHE A 143 14.67 -11.64 -4.32
C PHE A 143 14.32 -12.98 -4.98
N PRO A 144 15.26 -13.95 -5.01
CA PRO A 144 15.13 -15.18 -5.79
C PRO A 144 14.28 -16.27 -5.12
N ASN A 145 13.95 -16.12 -3.83
CA ASN A 145 13.27 -17.14 -3.03
C ASN A 145 11.74 -17.01 -3.10
#